data_AF-A0A4Z0H848-F1
#
_entry.id   AF-A0A4Z0H848-F1
#
_cell.length_a   1.000
_cell.length_b   1.000
_cell.length_c   1.000
_cell.angle_alpha   90.00
_cell.angle_beta   90.00
_cell.angle_gamma   90.00
#
_symmetry.space_group_name_H-M   'P 1'
#
loop_
_entity.id
_entity.type
_entity.pdbx_description
1 polymer ?
#
loop_
_entity_poly.entity_id
_entity_poly.type
_entity_poly.pdbx_seq_one_letter_code
_entity_poly.pdbx_strand_id
1 'polypeptide(L)'
;MSVTINAHQLRRLIDRTINHIGDEDTEVLHGIRLEADSTYLYAVASDRYTVAAARYRHHGLDGEPFARTLPASCLTALREWSDAQPGSDTIIIATKDGRLWFTAPNSELAIGVNSQGYFDWRGVLRGVLEQTNGAENAFPVLDTRLLARFAAADTTLRFRVTADQQGVLVVGKDFLGAQAPINAARARLGADDSLATLDHVHATWQHTLAGSAATTTVDDITTESESGLSLEASDDITSTVEDLLKQVLRSTHNLTARDMRPEMLTAHAVSGVTAWSAYRFLSALTAADPKLAATVVAETADELEAGEIGMDAWDAAKASGLDPEEWRAELDAQLVKREAPTEQTGDKSPASAA
;
A
#
# COMPACT_ATOMS: atom_id res chain seq x y z
N MET A 1 25.68 1.04 19.79
CA MET A 1 25.32 0.32 18.55
C MET A 1 23.93 0.76 18.21
N SER A 2 23.73 1.48 17.12
CA SER A 2 22.41 2.04 16.80
C SER A 2 22.06 1.98 15.32
N VAL A 3 20.78 1.74 15.06
CA VAL A 3 20.17 1.88 13.73
C VAL A 3 19.03 2.87 13.81
N THR A 4 18.85 3.62 12.75
CA THR A 4 17.83 4.65 12.63
C THR A 4 16.70 4.17 11.73
N ILE A 5 15.46 4.32 12.18
CA ILE A 5 14.25 3.96 11.44
C ILE A 5 13.15 4.98 11.68
N ASN A 6 12.30 5.20 10.70
CA ASN A 6 11.10 6.02 10.86
C ASN A 6 10.03 5.29 11.71
N ALA A 7 9.29 6.02 12.54
CA ALA A 7 8.29 5.46 13.45
C ALA A 7 7.24 4.59 12.75
N HIS A 8 6.67 5.06 11.64
CA HIS A 8 5.70 4.29 10.87
C HIS A 8 6.32 3.01 10.29
N GLN A 9 7.60 3.06 9.88
CA GLN A 9 8.29 1.87 9.37
C GLN A 9 8.56 0.83 10.47
N LEU A 10 8.87 1.24 11.69
CA LEU A 10 9.02 0.32 12.82
C LEU A 10 7.71 -0.42 13.09
N ARG A 11 6.59 0.32 13.17
CA ARG A 11 5.26 -0.28 13.29
C ARG A 11 4.98 -1.25 12.15
N ARG A 12 5.24 -0.84 10.91
CA ARG A 12 5.02 -1.68 9.74
C ARG A 12 5.80 -2.99 9.80
N LEU A 13 7.06 -2.97 10.27
CA LEU A 13 7.84 -4.19 10.47
C LEU A 13 7.19 -5.13 11.48
N ILE A 14 6.65 -4.60 12.57
CA ILE A 14 5.96 -5.37 13.61
C ILE A 14 4.64 -5.93 13.07
N ASP A 15 3.80 -5.10 12.46
CA ASP A 15 2.48 -5.49 11.96
C ASP A 15 2.58 -6.61 10.90
N ARG A 16 3.60 -6.55 10.05
CA ARG A 16 3.86 -7.55 9.02
C ARG A 16 4.28 -8.92 9.56
N THR A 17 4.74 -8.99 10.80
CA THR A 17 5.35 -10.21 11.35
C THR A 17 4.64 -10.75 12.59
N ILE A 18 3.89 -9.92 13.33
CA ILE A 18 3.29 -10.28 14.62
C ILE A 18 2.36 -11.50 14.56
N ASN A 19 1.64 -11.69 13.45
CA ASN A 19 0.73 -12.82 13.28
C ASN A 19 1.44 -14.17 13.08
N HIS A 20 2.77 -14.18 12.97
CA HIS A 20 3.60 -15.36 12.76
C HIS A 20 4.38 -15.76 14.01
N ILE A 21 4.11 -15.16 15.17
CA ILE A 21 4.80 -15.47 16.42
C ILE A 21 4.42 -16.86 16.92
N GLY A 22 5.42 -17.60 17.40
CA GLY A 22 5.23 -18.91 18.03
C GLY A 22 4.52 -18.81 19.37
N ASP A 23 3.98 -19.93 19.81
CA ASP A 23 3.31 -20.06 21.10
C ASP A 23 4.27 -19.85 22.29
N GLU A 24 3.72 -19.55 23.47
CA GLU A 24 4.47 -19.30 24.70
C GLU A 24 5.34 -20.48 25.13
N ASP A 25 4.92 -21.70 24.80
CA ASP A 25 5.66 -22.94 25.02
C ASP A 25 6.94 -23.07 24.17
N THR A 26 7.11 -22.21 23.16
CA THR A 26 8.34 -22.14 22.35
C THR A 26 9.01 -20.79 22.55
N GLU A 27 9.61 -20.58 23.73
CA GLU A 27 10.21 -19.30 24.15
C GLU A 27 11.09 -18.63 23.07
N VAL A 28 11.91 -19.41 22.36
CA VAL A 28 12.80 -18.91 21.29
C VAL A 28 12.02 -18.26 20.14
N LEU A 29 10.81 -18.76 19.84
CA LEU A 29 9.92 -18.30 18.78
C LEU A 29 8.80 -17.37 19.27
N HIS A 30 8.65 -17.22 20.60
CA HIS A 30 7.61 -16.42 21.23
C HIS A 30 7.95 -14.91 21.23
N GLY A 31 8.14 -14.36 20.03
CA GLY A 31 8.49 -12.97 19.84
C GLY A 31 8.91 -12.63 18.42
N ILE A 32 9.29 -11.36 18.21
CA ILE A 32 9.85 -10.88 16.95
C ILE A 32 11.36 -10.70 17.12
N ARG A 33 12.13 -11.35 16.25
CA ARG A 33 13.57 -11.10 16.14
C ARG A 33 13.81 -9.84 15.32
N LEU A 34 14.41 -8.83 15.94
CA LEU A 34 14.99 -7.69 15.26
C LEU A 34 16.47 -7.96 14.98
N GLU A 35 16.85 -7.86 13.71
CA GLU A 35 18.22 -8.07 13.26
C GLU A 35 18.64 -6.92 12.36
N ALA A 36 19.77 -6.26 12.65
CA ALA A 36 20.32 -5.21 11.80
C ALA A 36 21.67 -5.65 11.24
N ASP A 37 21.85 -5.49 9.93
CA ASP A 37 23.14 -5.61 9.25
C ASP A 37 23.61 -4.24 8.73
N SER A 38 24.54 -4.22 7.77
CA SER A 38 25.07 -2.97 7.21
C SER A 38 24.06 -2.20 6.34
N THR A 39 22.95 -2.82 5.94
CA THR A 39 22.02 -2.32 4.92
C THR A 39 20.57 -2.34 5.37
N TYR A 40 20.16 -3.37 6.10
CA TYR A 40 18.77 -3.61 6.47
C TYR A 40 18.59 -3.88 7.96
N LEU A 41 17.47 -3.37 8.47
CA LEU A 41 16.84 -3.83 9.69
C LEU A 41 15.74 -4.82 9.31
N TYR A 42 15.82 -6.02 9.84
CA TYR A 42 14.85 -7.10 9.66
C TYR A 42 14.00 -7.26 10.91
N ALA A 43 12.71 -7.49 10.72
CA ALA A 43 11.83 -8.09 11.70
C ALA A 43 11.46 -9.49 11.22
N VAL A 44 11.61 -10.49 12.08
CA VAL A 44 11.36 -11.89 11.75
C VAL A 44 10.54 -12.56 12.84
N ALA A 45 9.51 -13.29 12.44
CA ALA A 45 8.72 -14.13 13.31
C ALA A 45 8.44 -15.49 12.67
N SER A 46 8.29 -16.52 13.49
CA SER A 46 7.88 -17.86 13.05
C SER A 46 7.20 -18.63 14.17
N ASP A 47 6.23 -19.46 13.79
CA ASP A 47 5.53 -20.40 14.67
C ASP A 47 5.78 -21.86 14.27
N ARG A 48 6.90 -22.12 13.56
CA ARG A 48 7.27 -23.39 12.91
C ARG A 48 6.46 -23.73 11.66
N TYR A 49 5.24 -23.24 11.52
CA TYR A 49 4.38 -23.49 10.36
C TYR A 49 4.44 -22.37 9.34
N THR A 50 4.68 -21.16 9.80
CA THR A 50 4.88 -19.98 8.98
C THR A 50 6.16 -19.27 9.39
N VAL A 51 6.78 -18.58 8.43
CA VAL A 51 7.88 -17.66 8.66
C VAL A 51 7.52 -16.36 7.95
N ALA A 52 7.73 -15.23 8.60
CA ALA A 52 7.58 -13.92 8.02
C ALA A 52 8.82 -13.07 8.34
N ALA A 53 9.41 -12.49 7.30
CA ALA A 53 10.53 -11.58 7.38
C ALA A 53 10.20 -10.29 6.64
N ALA A 54 10.09 -9.19 7.38
CA ALA A 54 9.98 -7.84 6.83
C ALA A 54 11.33 -7.14 6.95
N ARG A 55 11.67 -6.28 5.99
CA ARG A 55 12.92 -5.50 6.04
C ARG A 55 12.68 -4.01 5.83
N TYR A 56 13.56 -3.22 6.40
CA TYR A 56 13.65 -1.77 6.20
C TYR A 56 15.10 -1.43 5.85
N ARG A 57 15.30 -0.70 4.76
CA ARG A 57 16.63 -0.21 4.38
C ARG A 57 16.97 1.03 5.20
N HIS A 58 18.05 0.98 5.98
CA HIS A 58 18.53 2.13 6.75
C HIS A 58 19.75 2.78 6.07
N HIS A 59 20.12 3.97 6.53
CA HIS A 59 21.20 4.79 5.95
C HIS A 59 22.57 4.57 6.60
N GLY A 60 22.81 3.37 7.14
CA GLY A 60 24.05 3.02 7.85
C GLY A 60 23.79 2.52 9.27
N LEU A 61 24.74 1.76 9.80
CA LEU A 61 24.72 1.19 11.14
C LEU A 61 25.88 1.80 11.93
N ASP A 62 25.57 2.43 13.07
CA ASP A 62 26.59 2.93 13.98
C ASP A 62 27.03 1.79 14.91
N GLY A 63 27.90 0.92 14.42
CA GLY A 63 28.49 -0.21 15.15
C GLY A 63 28.37 -1.55 14.42
N GLU A 64 28.55 -2.64 15.18
CA GLU A 64 28.45 -4.01 14.66
C GLU A 64 26.99 -4.47 14.47
N PRO A 65 26.71 -5.38 13.52
CA PRO A 65 25.42 -6.03 13.36
C PRO A 65 24.89 -6.61 14.67
N PHE A 66 23.59 -6.51 14.90
CA PHE A 66 22.95 -7.08 16.08
C PHE A 66 21.75 -7.95 15.70
N ALA A 67 21.42 -8.88 16.59
CA ALA A 67 20.23 -9.71 16.45
C ALA A 67 19.66 -10.02 17.84
N ARG A 68 18.43 -9.59 18.10
CA ARG A 68 17.77 -9.67 19.41
C ARG A 68 16.29 -10.00 19.26
N THR A 69 15.76 -10.86 20.12
CA THR A 69 14.34 -11.23 20.10
C THR A 69 13.59 -10.42 21.14
N LEU A 70 12.62 -9.63 20.68
CA LEU A 70 11.64 -8.94 21.51
C LEU A 70 10.57 -9.95 21.95
N PRO A 71 10.31 -10.12 23.26
CA PRO A 71 9.23 -10.98 23.75
C PRO A 71 7.86 -10.52 23.24
N ALA A 72 6.97 -11.47 22.92
CA ALA A 72 5.64 -11.17 22.43
C ALA A 72 4.83 -10.25 23.37
N SER A 73 4.99 -10.45 24.69
CA SER A 73 4.32 -9.65 25.73
C SER A 73 4.62 -8.15 25.68
N CYS A 74 5.72 -7.73 25.05
CA CYS A 74 6.10 -6.33 24.93
C CYS A 74 5.67 -5.70 23.59
N LEU A 75 5.20 -6.48 22.63
CA LEU A 75 4.94 -5.98 21.27
C LEU A 75 3.75 -5.04 21.20
N THR A 76 2.69 -5.28 21.97
CA THR A 76 1.57 -4.34 22.04
C THR A 76 2.04 -2.98 22.54
N ALA A 77 2.81 -2.93 23.63
CA ALA A 77 3.35 -1.68 24.15
C ALA A 77 4.28 -0.98 23.15
N LEU A 78 5.12 -1.74 22.42
CA LEU A 78 5.98 -1.18 21.37
C LEU A 78 5.18 -0.61 20.19
N ARG A 79 4.10 -1.29 19.77
CA ARG A 79 3.20 -0.81 18.70
C ARG A 79 2.53 0.49 19.10
N GLU A 80 1.88 0.52 20.26
CA GLU A 80 1.20 1.71 20.78
C GLU A 80 2.18 2.87 20.99
N TRP A 81 3.38 2.58 21.51
CA TRP A 81 4.42 3.60 21.69
C TRP A 81 4.90 4.16 20.34
N SER A 82 5.05 3.29 19.33
CA SER A 82 5.41 3.70 17.97
C SER A 82 4.30 4.52 17.31
N ASP A 83 3.03 4.21 17.57
CA ASP A 83 1.86 4.94 17.07
C ASP A 83 1.66 6.30 17.72
N ALA A 84 2.10 6.46 18.95
CA ALA A 84 2.10 7.75 19.63
C ALA A 84 3.13 8.74 19.05
N GLN A 85 4.07 8.28 18.23
CA GLN A 85 5.03 9.17 17.57
C GLN A 85 4.45 9.72 16.27
N PRO A 86 4.67 11.01 15.94
CA PRO A 86 4.44 11.52 14.60
C PRO A 86 5.06 10.61 13.53
N GLY A 87 4.32 10.30 12.46
CA GLY A 87 4.76 9.33 11.46
C GLY A 87 6.08 9.67 10.77
N SER A 88 6.52 10.93 10.77
CA SER A 88 7.84 11.36 10.24
C SER A 88 8.98 11.25 11.24
N ASP A 89 8.68 11.01 12.52
CA ASP A 89 9.69 10.96 13.57
C ASP A 89 10.63 9.80 13.38
N THR A 90 11.87 10.07 13.77
CA THR A 90 12.97 9.13 13.66
C THR A 90 13.21 8.46 15.01
N ILE A 91 13.21 7.14 15.00
CA ILE A 91 13.50 6.29 16.14
C ILE A 91 14.92 5.75 16.00
N ILE A 92 15.71 5.93 17.05
CA ILE A 92 17.03 5.33 17.20
C ILE A 92 16.86 4.04 18.00
N ILE A 93 17.22 2.91 17.40
CA ILE A 93 17.20 1.60 18.06
C ILE A 93 18.63 1.26 18.48
N ALA A 94 18.87 1.09 19.77
CA ALA A 94 20.18 0.77 20.31
C ALA A 94 20.18 -0.48 21.20
N THR A 95 21.25 -1.26 21.15
CA THR A 95 21.46 -2.37 22.09
C THR A 95 22.30 -1.91 23.29
N LYS A 96 21.78 -2.11 24.50
CA LYS A 96 22.47 -1.75 25.75
C LYS A 96 21.93 -2.58 26.93
N ASP A 97 22.82 -3.10 27.77
CA ASP A 97 22.49 -3.79 29.03
C ASP A 97 21.45 -4.92 28.89
N GLY A 98 21.55 -5.74 27.84
CA GLY A 98 20.60 -6.83 27.58
C GLY A 98 19.21 -6.35 27.15
N ARG A 99 19.09 -5.11 26.68
CA ARG A 99 17.85 -4.48 26.22
C ARG A 99 18.01 -3.89 24.82
N LEU A 100 16.87 -3.73 24.16
CA LEU A 100 16.73 -2.81 23.03
C LEU A 100 16.09 -1.51 23.53
N TRP A 101 16.77 -0.41 23.25
CA TRP A 101 16.33 0.94 23.53
C TRP A 101 15.80 1.56 22.24
N PHE A 102 14.61 2.13 22.32
CA PHE A 102 13.95 2.85 21.24
C PHE A 102 13.82 4.31 21.68
N THR A 103 14.63 5.17 21.10
CA THR A 103 14.69 6.60 21.45
C THR A 103 14.06 7.42 20.34
N ALA A 104 12.99 8.14 20.66
CA ALA A 104 12.33 9.12 19.79
C ALA A 104 12.58 10.55 20.35
N PRO A 105 12.22 11.63 19.65
CA PRO A 105 12.54 13.00 20.09
C PRO A 105 12.02 13.35 21.50
N ASN A 106 10.85 12.83 21.88
CA ASN A 106 10.16 13.21 23.12
C ASN A 106 9.92 12.02 24.07
N SER A 107 10.36 10.82 23.72
CA SER A 107 10.11 9.63 24.53
C SER A 107 11.12 8.53 24.29
N GLU A 108 11.22 7.62 25.24
CA GLU A 108 12.12 6.49 25.17
C GLU A 108 11.46 5.24 25.74
N LEU A 109 11.69 4.10 25.09
CA LEU A 109 11.19 2.79 25.52
C LEU A 109 12.34 1.79 25.56
N ALA A 110 12.50 1.08 26.67
CA ALA A 110 13.56 0.08 26.85
C ALA A 110 12.96 -1.30 27.12
N ILE A 111 13.18 -2.25 26.20
CA ILE A 111 12.59 -3.59 26.25
C ILE A 111 13.69 -4.63 26.54
N GLY A 112 13.45 -5.50 27.52
CA GLY A 112 14.31 -6.67 27.77
C GLY A 112 14.23 -7.65 26.61
N VAL A 113 15.37 -8.15 26.15
CA VAL A 113 15.44 -9.03 24.98
C VAL A 113 16.00 -10.40 25.31
N ASN A 114 15.52 -11.40 24.58
CA ASN A 114 16.13 -12.73 24.59
C ASN A 114 17.29 -12.77 23.56
N SER A 115 18.46 -13.24 24.00
CA SER A 115 19.65 -13.43 23.16
C SER A 115 19.95 -14.90 22.86
N GLN A 116 19.07 -15.83 23.24
CA GLN A 116 19.17 -17.25 22.90
C GLN A 116 19.19 -17.44 21.37
N GLY A 117 19.75 -18.58 20.95
CA GLY A 117 19.84 -18.94 19.54
C GLY A 117 18.47 -19.00 18.89
N TYR A 118 18.26 -18.19 17.86
CA TYR A 118 17.07 -18.24 17.00
C TYR A 118 17.35 -19.15 15.81
N PHE A 119 16.32 -19.68 15.17
CA PHE A 119 16.50 -20.56 14.02
C PHE A 119 17.12 -19.79 12.82
N ASP A 120 17.78 -20.52 11.92
CA ASP A 120 18.34 -19.96 10.68
C ASP A 120 17.22 -19.65 9.67
N TRP A 121 16.55 -18.52 9.88
CA TRP A 121 15.46 -18.07 9.02
C TRP A 121 15.89 -17.78 7.59
N ARG A 122 17.15 -17.37 7.36
CA ARG A 122 17.68 -17.15 6.02
C ARG A 122 17.88 -18.46 5.28
N GLY A 123 18.43 -19.47 5.96
CA GLY A 123 18.55 -20.82 5.42
C GLY A 123 17.19 -21.41 5.04
N VAL A 124 16.19 -21.26 5.91
CA VAL A 124 14.81 -21.73 5.63
C VAL A 124 14.22 -21.02 4.41
N LEU A 125 14.19 -19.69 4.37
CA LEU A 125 13.60 -18.95 3.26
C LEU A 125 14.37 -19.13 1.95
N ARG A 126 15.71 -19.24 2.01
CA ARG A 126 16.54 -19.59 0.85
C ARG A 126 16.19 -20.99 0.34
N GLY A 127 16.06 -21.97 1.23
CA GLY A 127 15.65 -23.32 0.87
C GLY A 127 14.30 -23.34 0.16
N VAL A 128 13.32 -22.59 0.64
CA VAL A 128 12.00 -22.46 -0.03
C VAL A 128 12.13 -21.77 -1.39
N LEU A 129 12.94 -20.71 -1.50
CA LEU A 129 13.15 -19.98 -2.74
C LEU A 129 13.82 -20.84 -3.83
N GLU A 130 14.79 -21.66 -3.42
CA GLU A 130 15.60 -22.53 -4.27
C GLU A 130 14.94 -23.87 -4.58
N GLN A 131 13.74 -24.15 -4.05
CA GLN A 131 12.96 -25.33 -4.44
C GLN A 131 12.66 -25.28 -5.96
N THR A 132 13.34 -26.14 -6.72
CA THR A 132 13.25 -26.22 -8.19
C THR A 132 12.68 -27.53 -8.72
N ASN A 133 12.11 -28.39 -7.87
CA ASN A 133 11.47 -29.63 -8.31
C ASN A 133 9.95 -29.38 -8.34
N GLY A 134 9.19 -29.50 -9.42
CA GLY A 134 9.37 -30.34 -10.62
C GLY A 134 8.06 -31.03 -11.04
N ALA A 135 6.92 -30.71 -10.42
CA ALA A 135 5.61 -31.15 -10.87
C ALA A 135 4.88 -29.96 -11.47
N GLU A 136 4.59 -30.01 -12.77
CA GLU A 136 3.74 -29.02 -13.47
C GLU A 136 2.36 -28.84 -12.80
N ASN A 137 1.97 -29.77 -11.91
CA ASN A 137 0.68 -29.83 -11.23
C ASN A 137 0.83 -29.84 -9.70
N ALA A 138 1.71 -29.01 -9.12
CA ALA A 138 1.82 -28.89 -7.68
C ALA A 138 0.48 -28.45 -7.05
N PHE A 139 -0.07 -29.29 -6.17
CA PHE A 139 -1.39 -29.10 -5.57
C PHE A 139 -1.34 -29.28 -4.04
N PRO A 140 -0.61 -28.39 -3.32
CA PRO A 140 -0.40 -28.55 -1.89
C PRO A 140 -1.68 -28.25 -1.11
N VAL A 141 -1.84 -28.94 0.02
CA VAL A 141 -2.86 -28.60 0.99
C VAL A 141 -2.32 -27.52 1.93
N LEU A 142 -3.07 -26.43 2.09
CA LEU A 142 -2.72 -25.28 2.91
C LEU A 142 -3.77 -25.04 3.98
N ASP A 143 -3.34 -24.64 5.17
CA ASP A 143 -4.25 -24.16 6.21
C ASP A 143 -4.65 -22.70 5.89
N THR A 144 -5.95 -22.47 5.71
CA THR A 144 -6.49 -21.14 5.39
C THR A 144 -6.33 -20.14 6.54
N ARG A 145 -6.27 -20.61 7.78
CA ARG A 145 -6.01 -19.76 8.95
C ARG A 145 -4.58 -19.27 8.96
N LEU A 146 -3.64 -20.11 8.50
CA LEU A 146 -2.24 -19.70 8.34
C LEU A 146 -2.08 -18.73 7.15
N LEU A 147 -2.79 -18.99 6.05
CA LEU A 147 -2.79 -18.09 4.89
C LEU A 147 -3.32 -16.70 5.23
N ALA A 148 -4.41 -16.61 6.00
CA ALA A 148 -5.02 -15.35 6.40
C ALA A 148 -4.06 -14.42 7.15
N ARG A 149 -3.03 -14.96 7.81
CA ARG A 149 -2.04 -14.15 8.56
C ARG A 149 -1.20 -13.25 7.66
N PHE A 150 -0.99 -13.68 6.41
CA PHE A 150 -0.25 -12.88 5.43
C PHE A 150 -1.04 -11.65 4.94
N ALA A 151 -2.35 -11.54 5.21
CA ALA A 151 -3.12 -10.36 4.83
C ALA A 151 -2.60 -9.05 5.49
N ALA A 152 -1.92 -9.17 6.64
CA ALA A 152 -1.27 -8.03 7.29
C ALA A 152 0.08 -7.63 6.65
N ALA A 153 0.65 -8.48 5.78
CA ALA A 153 1.95 -8.25 5.18
C ALA A 153 1.91 -7.12 4.12
N ASP A 154 0.95 -7.19 3.22
CA ASP A 154 0.71 -6.17 2.19
C ASP A 154 -0.70 -6.29 1.60
N THR A 155 -1.12 -5.25 0.87
CA THR A 155 -2.38 -5.26 0.09
C THR A 155 -2.30 -6.21 -1.11
N THR A 156 -1.10 -6.39 -1.66
CA THR A 156 -0.85 -7.30 -2.79
C THR A 156 0.33 -8.19 -2.50
N LEU A 157 0.13 -9.50 -2.68
CA LEU A 157 1.15 -10.52 -2.45
C LEU A 157 1.25 -11.45 -3.66
N ARG A 158 2.48 -11.87 -3.95
CA ARG A 158 2.76 -12.92 -4.92
C ARG A 158 2.95 -14.24 -4.18
N PHE A 159 2.25 -15.27 -4.62
CA PHE A 159 2.39 -16.62 -4.10
C PHE A 159 3.09 -17.48 -5.15
N ARG A 160 4.12 -18.20 -4.72
CA ARG A 160 4.74 -19.24 -5.54
C ARG A 160 4.55 -20.57 -4.84
N VAL A 161 3.75 -21.43 -5.48
CA VAL A 161 3.64 -22.84 -5.14
C VAL A 161 4.85 -23.56 -5.74
N THR A 162 5.65 -24.23 -4.91
CA THR A 162 6.92 -24.82 -5.33
C THR A 162 6.76 -26.29 -5.73
N ALA A 163 6.17 -27.11 -4.86
CA ALA A 163 5.79 -28.50 -5.12
C ALA A 163 4.75 -28.98 -4.10
N ASP A 164 4.13 -30.14 -4.34
CA ASP A 164 3.34 -30.80 -3.29
C ASP A 164 4.25 -31.20 -2.11
N GLN A 165 3.71 -31.08 -0.90
CA GLN A 165 4.43 -31.23 0.36
C GLN A 165 5.67 -30.32 0.50
N GLN A 166 5.78 -29.25 -0.30
CA GLN A 166 6.77 -28.20 -0.14
C GLN A 166 6.14 -26.88 0.32
N GLY A 167 6.98 -25.99 0.87
CA GLY A 167 6.54 -24.70 1.40
C GLY A 167 6.07 -23.75 0.31
N VAL A 168 4.98 -23.04 0.54
CA VAL A 168 4.52 -21.96 -0.34
C VAL A 168 5.26 -20.68 0.01
N LEU A 169 5.91 -20.09 -1.00
CA LEU A 169 6.60 -18.82 -0.85
C LEU A 169 5.61 -17.66 -1.02
N VAL A 170 5.69 -16.68 -0.14
CA VAL A 170 4.89 -15.45 -0.17
C VAL A 170 5.84 -14.26 -0.30
N VAL A 171 5.61 -13.42 -1.31
CA VAL A 171 6.48 -12.27 -1.62
C VAL A 171 5.64 -10.99 -1.65
N GLY A 172 6.07 -9.99 -0.89
CA GLY A 172 5.50 -8.64 -0.88
C GLY A 172 6.58 -7.57 -1.03
N LYS A 173 6.21 -6.29 -0.95
CA LYS A 173 7.19 -5.19 -0.99
C LYS A 173 7.99 -5.18 0.30
N ASP A 174 9.29 -5.48 0.22
CA ASP A 174 10.19 -5.63 1.37
C ASP A 174 9.70 -6.64 2.42
N PHE A 175 9.04 -7.70 1.93
CA PHE A 175 8.51 -8.79 2.72
C PHE A 175 8.78 -10.13 2.03
N LEU A 176 9.22 -11.11 2.83
CA LEU A 176 9.36 -12.49 2.41
C LEU A 176 8.76 -13.40 3.48
N GLY A 177 7.86 -14.27 3.06
CA GLY A 177 7.22 -15.24 3.94
C GLY A 177 7.20 -16.63 3.34
N ALA A 178 6.96 -17.62 4.18
CA ALA A 178 6.73 -18.99 3.75
C ALA A 178 5.69 -19.66 4.66
N GLN A 179 4.88 -20.53 4.08
CA GLN A 179 3.98 -21.41 4.81
C GLN A 179 4.33 -22.86 4.51
N ALA A 180 4.49 -23.67 5.56
CA ALA A 180 4.60 -25.11 5.44
C ALA A 180 3.26 -25.71 4.97
N PRO A 181 3.30 -26.72 4.09
CA PRO A 181 2.09 -27.43 3.68
C PRO A 181 1.58 -28.28 4.85
N ILE A 182 0.28 -28.54 4.85
CA ILE A 182 -0.31 -29.51 5.77
C ILE A 182 -0.42 -30.86 5.07
N ASN A 183 -0.23 -31.93 5.83
CA ASN A 183 -0.43 -33.27 5.31
C ASN A 183 -1.94 -33.48 5.01
N ALA A 184 -2.27 -33.84 3.77
CA ALA A 184 -3.65 -34.03 3.31
C ALA A 184 -4.44 -35.04 4.17
N ALA A 185 -3.80 -36.16 4.55
CA ALA A 185 -4.40 -37.17 5.42
C ALA A 185 -4.72 -36.62 6.82
N ARG A 186 -3.87 -35.72 7.34
CA ARG A 186 -4.10 -35.03 8.62
C ARG A 186 -5.21 -33.98 8.51
N ALA A 187 -5.33 -33.33 7.35
CA ALA A 187 -6.37 -32.36 7.06
C ALA A 187 -7.75 -32.99 6.81
N ARG A 188 -7.85 -34.33 6.75
CA ARG A 188 -9.05 -35.10 6.36
C ARG A 188 -9.57 -34.75 4.97
N LEU A 189 -8.75 -34.07 4.16
CA LEU A 189 -8.93 -33.89 2.74
C LEU A 189 -8.32 -35.14 2.08
N GLY A 190 -9.09 -36.22 1.99
CA GLY A 190 -8.59 -37.51 1.50
C GLY A 190 -9.07 -38.77 2.26
N ALA A 191 -10.15 -38.70 3.06
CA ALA A 191 -10.80 -39.94 3.53
C ALA A 191 -11.51 -40.68 2.37
N ASP A 192 -11.99 -39.90 1.39
CA ASP A 192 -12.23 -40.35 0.02
C ASP A 192 -11.15 -39.69 -0.85
N ASP A 193 -10.45 -40.45 -1.69
CA ASP A 193 -9.33 -40.04 -2.57
C ASP A 193 -9.66 -38.90 -3.56
N SER A 194 -10.84 -38.28 -3.46
CA SER A 194 -11.44 -37.45 -4.49
C SER A 194 -10.80 -36.07 -4.69
N LEU A 195 -10.06 -35.59 -3.69
CA LEU A 195 -9.35 -34.30 -3.73
C LEU A 195 -7.83 -34.46 -3.67
N ALA A 196 -7.32 -35.70 -3.76
CA ALA A 196 -5.89 -35.97 -3.65
C ALA A 196 -5.12 -35.60 -4.93
N THR A 197 -5.78 -35.54 -6.08
CA THR A 197 -5.15 -35.19 -7.37
C THR A 197 -5.99 -34.21 -8.16
N LEU A 198 -5.30 -33.37 -8.97
CA LEU A 198 -5.96 -32.43 -9.86
C LEU A 198 -6.88 -33.14 -10.87
N ASP A 199 -6.49 -34.31 -11.36
CA ASP A 199 -7.30 -35.12 -12.28
C ASP A 199 -8.62 -35.55 -11.65
N HIS A 200 -8.63 -35.90 -10.37
CA HIS A 200 -9.85 -36.29 -9.68
C HIS A 200 -10.76 -35.10 -9.40
N VAL A 201 -10.19 -33.95 -9.04
CA VAL A 201 -10.93 -32.68 -8.94
C VAL A 201 -11.56 -32.36 -10.30
N HIS A 202 -10.79 -32.43 -11.38
CA HIS A 202 -11.29 -32.20 -12.74
C HIS A 202 -12.44 -33.16 -13.06
N ALA A 203 -12.29 -34.47 -12.83
CA ALA A 203 -13.34 -35.46 -13.08
C ALA A 203 -14.61 -35.21 -12.24
N THR A 204 -14.45 -34.83 -10.97
CA THR A 204 -15.56 -34.54 -10.05
C THR A 204 -16.35 -33.32 -10.53
N TRP A 205 -15.65 -32.25 -10.91
CA TRP A 205 -16.25 -30.99 -11.32
C TRP A 205 -16.57 -30.93 -12.81
N GLN A 206 -16.18 -31.93 -13.60
CA GLN A 206 -16.32 -31.94 -15.05
C GLN A 206 -17.76 -31.66 -15.49
N HIS A 207 -18.74 -32.32 -14.86
CA HIS A 207 -20.16 -32.14 -15.20
C HIS A 207 -20.68 -30.72 -14.90
N THR A 208 -20.11 -30.05 -13.90
CA THR A 208 -20.43 -28.65 -13.55
C THR A 208 -19.78 -27.68 -14.52
N LEU A 209 -18.51 -27.92 -14.85
CA LEU A 209 -17.69 -27.04 -15.70
C LEU A 209 -17.94 -27.23 -17.21
N ALA A 210 -18.49 -28.38 -17.64
CA ALA A 210 -18.76 -28.71 -19.03
C ALA A 210 -19.91 -27.89 -19.67
N GLY A 211 -20.62 -27.07 -18.90
CA GLY A 211 -21.70 -26.21 -19.39
C GLY A 211 -21.24 -25.01 -20.23
N SER A 212 -19.93 -24.75 -20.30
CA SER A 212 -19.34 -23.66 -21.08
C SER A 212 -18.01 -24.08 -21.71
N ALA A 213 -17.66 -23.44 -22.84
CA ALA A 213 -16.34 -23.64 -23.45
C ALA A 213 -15.25 -23.05 -22.56
N ALA A 214 -14.09 -23.71 -22.51
CA ALA A 214 -12.91 -23.17 -21.83
C ALA A 214 -12.56 -21.82 -22.44
N THR A 215 -12.73 -20.76 -21.64
CA THR A 215 -12.36 -19.40 -22.01
C THR A 215 -11.10 -19.05 -21.24
N THR A 216 -10.03 -18.68 -21.95
CA THR A 216 -8.69 -18.47 -21.37
C THR A 216 -8.57 -17.20 -20.53
N THR A 217 -9.53 -16.28 -20.63
CA THR A 217 -9.60 -15.02 -19.89
C THR A 217 -11.07 -14.60 -19.77
N VAL A 218 -11.47 -14.14 -18.59
CA VAL A 218 -12.73 -13.40 -18.42
C VAL A 218 -12.38 -11.95 -18.73
N ASP A 219 -12.42 -11.57 -20.01
CA ASP A 219 -12.13 -10.19 -20.42
C ASP A 219 -13.30 -9.23 -20.10
N ASP A 220 -14.49 -9.76 -19.79
CA ASP A 220 -15.72 -9.02 -19.50
C ASP A 220 -16.32 -9.38 -18.14
N ILE A 221 -15.62 -9.09 -17.04
CA ILE A 221 -16.36 -8.62 -15.86
C ILE A 221 -16.51 -7.12 -16.09
N THR A 222 -17.54 -6.75 -16.85
CA THR A 222 -17.94 -5.36 -17.00
C THR A 222 -18.26 -4.80 -15.63
N THR A 223 -17.36 -3.97 -15.10
CA THR A 223 -17.70 -3.00 -14.06
C THR A 223 -18.80 -2.12 -14.65
N GLU A 224 -19.94 -2.05 -13.95
CA GLU A 224 -21.12 -1.35 -14.39
C GLU A 224 -20.76 0.12 -14.73
N SER A 225 -20.70 0.43 -16.04
CA SER A 225 -20.59 1.81 -16.52
C SER A 225 -21.93 2.51 -16.34
N GLU A 226 -22.10 3.22 -15.24
CA GLU A 226 -23.18 4.20 -15.08
C GLU A 226 -22.69 5.60 -15.46
N SER A 227 -22.97 6.00 -16.71
CA SER A 227 -23.29 7.36 -17.21
C SER A 227 -22.82 8.63 -16.45
N GLY A 228 -21.61 8.66 -15.90
CA GLY A 228 -20.90 9.88 -15.49
C GLY A 228 -19.92 10.36 -16.56
N LEU A 229 -19.47 11.62 -16.48
CA LEU A 229 -18.27 12.08 -17.19
C LEU A 229 -17.06 11.40 -16.53
N SER A 230 -16.83 10.13 -16.86
CA SER A 230 -15.68 9.37 -16.36
C SER A 230 -14.39 10.04 -16.83
N LEU A 231 -13.56 10.45 -15.88
CA LEU A 231 -12.23 11.00 -16.15
C LEU A 231 -11.22 9.90 -15.86
N GLU A 232 -10.68 9.29 -16.92
CA GLU A 232 -9.64 8.26 -16.80
C GLU A 232 -8.46 8.79 -15.98
N ALA A 233 -8.29 8.24 -14.78
CA ALA A 233 -7.21 8.55 -13.85
C ALA A 233 -6.44 7.27 -13.52
N SER A 234 -5.12 7.39 -13.34
CA SER A 234 -4.29 6.23 -12.99
C SER A 234 -4.40 5.94 -11.49
N ASP A 235 -4.62 4.68 -11.15
CA ASP A 235 -4.57 4.11 -9.80
C ASP A 235 -3.11 3.86 -9.31
N ASP A 236 -2.14 3.87 -10.22
CA ASP A 236 -0.72 3.74 -9.90
C ASP A 236 -0.08 5.09 -9.55
N ILE A 237 0.47 5.16 -8.34
CA ILE A 237 1.14 6.36 -7.82
C ILE A 237 2.31 6.85 -8.68
N THR A 238 3.04 5.95 -9.36
CA THR A 238 4.19 6.35 -10.18
C THR A 238 3.71 7.06 -11.45
N SER A 239 2.70 6.48 -12.09
CA SER A 239 1.99 7.05 -13.24
C SER A 239 1.37 8.40 -12.90
N THR A 240 0.65 8.51 -11.76
CA THR A 240 0.06 9.77 -11.29
C THR A 240 1.13 10.85 -11.07
N VAL A 241 2.26 10.51 -10.46
CA VAL A 241 3.39 11.45 -10.27
C VAL A 241 3.95 11.92 -11.61
N GLU A 242 4.15 11.01 -12.55
CA GLU A 242 4.65 11.33 -13.87
C GLU A 242 3.71 12.29 -14.61
N ASP A 243 2.40 12.03 -14.56
CA ASP A 243 1.40 12.85 -15.23
C ASP A 243 1.24 14.24 -14.62
N LEU A 244 1.29 14.35 -13.29
CA LEU A 244 1.33 15.64 -12.60
C LEU A 244 2.55 16.48 -13.04
N LEU A 245 3.73 15.86 -13.12
CA LEU A 245 4.94 16.55 -13.58
C LEU A 245 4.86 16.94 -15.06
N LYS A 246 4.36 16.06 -15.93
CA LYS A 246 4.09 16.39 -17.34
C LYS A 246 3.11 17.56 -17.45
N GLN A 247 2.07 17.59 -16.63
CA GLN A 247 1.07 18.66 -16.65
C GLN A 247 1.67 20.00 -16.20
N VAL A 248 2.53 20.02 -15.19
CA VAL A 248 3.28 21.22 -14.80
C VAL A 248 4.16 21.72 -15.96
N LEU A 249 4.90 20.82 -16.61
CA LEU A 249 5.76 21.18 -17.74
C LEU A 249 4.95 21.69 -18.94
N ARG A 250 3.83 21.05 -19.27
CA ARG A 250 2.93 21.50 -20.34
C ARG A 250 2.32 22.87 -20.03
N SER A 251 1.80 23.05 -18.82
CA SER A 251 1.20 24.32 -18.40
C SER A 251 2.21 25.46 -18.39
N THR A 252 3.40 25.25 -17.83
CA THR A 252 4.46 26.27 -17.82
C THR A 252 4.99 26.59 -19.22
N HIS A 253 5.13 25.59 -20.10
CA HIS A 253 5.48 25.81 -21.49
C HIS A 253 4.41 26.67 -22.20
N ASN A 254 3.14 26.32 -22.04
CA ASN A 254 2.04 27.02 -22.69
C ASN A 254 1.88 28.46 -22.20
N LEU A 255 2.16 28.74 -20.93
CA LEU A 255 2.17 30.12 -20.40
C LEU A 255 3.19 31.03 -21.09
N THR A 256 4.22 30.47 -21.73
CA THR A 256 5.23 31.23 -22.49
C THR A 256 4.89 31.40 -23.97
N ALA A 257 3.81 30.78 -24.45
CA ALA A 257 3.38 30.91 -25.84
C ALA A 257 2.86 32.32 -26.15
N ARG A 258 3.26 32.88 -27.30
CA ARG A 258 2.75 34.17 -27.77
C ARG A 258 1.30 33.99 -28.24
N ASP A 259 0.49 35.03 -28.03
CA ASP A 259 -0.91 35.14 -28.49
C ASP A 259 -1.96 34.30 -27.73
N MET A 260 -1.73 33.99 -26.45
CA MET A 260 -2.71 33.30 -25.62
C MET A 260 -3.85 34.23 -25.16
N ARG A 261 -5.10 33.79 -25.36
CA ARG A 261 -6.27 34.47 -24.80
C ARG A 261 -6.19 34.50 -23.27
N PRO A 262 -6.65 35.59 -22.59
CA PRO A 262 -6.56 35.71 -21.14
C PRO A 262 -7.16 34.53 -20.36
N GLU A 263 -8.26 33.96 -20.85
CA GLU A 263 -8.93 32.80 -20.24
C GLU A 263 -8.07 31.53 -20.29
N MET A 264 -7.37 31.31 -21.41
CA MET A 264 -6.47 30.17 -21.57
C MET A 264 -5.20 30.34 -20.72
N LEU A 265 -4.74 31.59 -20.54
CA LEU A 265 -3.62 31.91 -19.67
C LEU A 265 -3.96 31.60 -18.20
N THR A 266 -5.14 32.00 -17.74
CA THR A 266 -5.62 31.66 -16.39
C THR A 266 -5.79 30.14 -16.21
N ALA A 267 -6.36 29.45 -17.19
CA ALA A 267 -6.55 28.00 -17.13
C ALA A 267 -5.22 27.24 -17.01
N HIS A 268 -4.21 27.59 -17.81
CA HIS A 268 -2.89 26.99 -17.71
C HIS A 268 -2.17 27.36 -16.40
N ALA A 269 -2.33 28.59 -15.92
CA ALA A 269 -1.77 29.00 -14.64
C ALA A 269 -2.35 28.19 -13.47
N VAL A 270 -3.68 28.08 -13.40
CA VAL A 270 -4.37 27.31 -12.35
C VAL A 270 -4.01 25.82 -12.47
N SER A 271 -4.09 25.24 -13.67
CA SER A 271 -3.76 23.84 -13.89
C SER A 271 -2.32 23.50 -13.47
N GLY A 272 -1.35 24.35 -13.84
CA GLY A 272 0.05 24.17 -13.45
C GLY A 272 0.28 24.28 -11.94
N VAL A 273 -0.33 25.27 -11.28
CA VAL A 273 -0.21 25.47 -9.83
C VAL A 273 -0.85 24.32 -9.05
N THR A 274 -2.04 23.88 -9.46
CA THR A 274 -2.73 22.76 -8.81
C THR A 274 -1.97 21.45 -9.00
N ALA A 275 -1.48 21.17 -10.22
CA ALA A 275 -0.67 19.98 -10.49
C ALA A 275 0.63 19.98 -9.67
N TRP A 276 1.30 21.13 -9.54
CA TRP A 276 2.50 21.25 -8.72
C TRP A 276 2.21 21.04 -7.22
N SER A 277 1.13 21.62 -6.71
CA SER A 277 0.71 21.47 -5.32
C SER A 277 0.36 20.00 -5.01
N ALA A 278 -0.43 19.37 -5.87
CA ALA A 278 -0.77 17.95 -5.76
C ALA A 278 0.48 17.05 -5.78
N TYR A 279 1.43 17.31 -6.68
CA TYR A 279 2.71 16.60 -6.69
C TYR A 279 3.49 16.78 -5.37
N ARG A 280 3.53 17.99 -4.80
CA ARG A 280 4.24 18.25 -3.54
C ARG A 280 3.58 17.56 -2.36
N PHE A 281 2.24 17.55 -2.29
CA PHE A 281 1.50 16.83 -1.26
C PHE A 281 1.69 15.31 -1.41
N LEU A 282 1.53 14.78 -2.62
CA LEU A 282 1.71 13.34 -2.88
C LEU A 282 3.16 12.90 -2.64
N SER A 283 4.15 13.73 -2.97
CA SER A 283 5.56 13.45 -2.66
C SER A 283 5.82 13.44 -1.16
N ALA A 284 5.22 14.37 -0.40
CA ALA A 284 5.33 14.39 1.05
C ALA A 284 4.62 13.18 1.69
N LEU A 285 3.44 12.84 1.18
CA LEU A 285 2.66 11.70 1.62
C LEU A 285 3.38 10.39 1.31
N THR A 286 3.93 10.22 0.10
CA THR A 286 4.76 9.06 -0.27
C THR A 286 5.97 8.91 0.66
N ALA A 287 6.57 10.02 1.09
CA ALA A 287 7.71 10.00 2.01
C ALA A 287 7.29 9.60 3.44
N ALA A 288 6.10 10.03 3.89
CA ALA A 288 5.58 9.75 5.23
C ALA A 288 4.93 8.35 5.33
N ASP A 289 3.99 8.07 4.43
CA ASP A 289 3.26 6.81 4.33
C ASP A 289 2.98 6.44 2.85
N PRO A 290 3.81 5.58 2.25
CA PRO A 290 3.61 5.12 0.89
C PRO A 290 2.32 4.32 0.65
N LYS A 291 1.75 3.69 1.70
CA LYS A 291 0.49 2.93 1.55
C LYS A 291 -0.68 3.88 1.52
N LEU A 292 -0.73 4.82 2.47
CA LEU A 292 -1.76 5.86 2.44
C LEU A 292 -1.68 6.68 1.15
N ALA A 293 -0.48 6.97 0.66
CA ALA A 293 -0.31 7.63 -0.63
C ALA A 293 -0.89 6.81 -1.80
N ALA A 294 -0.65 5.50 -1.84
CA ALA A 294 -1.21 4.62 -2.86
C ALA A 294 -2.74 4.45 -2.72
N THR A 295 -3.24 4.34 -1.49
CA THR A 295 -4.68 4.29 -1.19
C THR A 295 -5.38 5.56 -1.63
N VAL A 296 -4.85 6.74 -1.27
CA VAL A 296 -5.43 8.02 -1.70
C VAL A 296 -5.44 8.14 -3.22
N VAL A 297 -4.37 7.72 -3.91
CA VAL A 297 -4.33 7.73 -5.38
C VAL A 297 -5.39 6.80 -5.97
N ALA A 298 -5.52 5.57 -5.45
CA ALA A 298 -6.51 4.61 -5.92
C ALA A 298 -7.95 5.10 -5.64
N GLU A 299 -8.25 5.57 -4.42
CA GLU A 299 -9.55 6.12 -4.06
C GLU A 299 -9.91 7.34 -4.93
N THR A 300 -8.96 8.25 -5.15
CA THR A 300 -9.18 9.39 -6.05
C THR A 300 -9.41 8.95 -7.49
N ALA A 301 -8.73 7.89 -7.97
CA ALA A 301 -8.97 7.35 -9.30
C ALA A 301 -10.37 6.74 -9.42
N ASP A 302 -10.81 5.97 -8.42
CA ASP A 302 -12.16 5.39 -8.35
C ASP A 302 -13.24 6.50 -8.34
N GLU A 303 -13.07 7.55 -7.55
CA GLU A 303 -13.98 8.71 -7.51
C GLU A 303 -14.07 9.44 -8.86
N LEU A 304 -12.93 9.61 -9.55
CA LEU A 304 -12.86 10.24 -10.86
C LEU A 304 -13.47 9.36 -11.97
N GLU A 305 -13.29 8.05 -11.87
CA GLU A 305 -13.85 7.08 -12.81
C GLU A 305 -15.37 6.96 -12.65
N ALA A 306 -15.88 7.03 -11.41
CA ALA A 306 -17.31 7.05 -11.09
C ALA A 306 -18.04 8.27 -11.66
N GLY A 307 -17.32 9.39 -11.90
CA GLY A 307 -17.88 10.58 -12.54
C GLY A 307 -18.83 11.39 -11.66
N GLU A 308 -18.87 11.12 -10.35
CA GLU A 308 -19.72 11.79 -9.35
C GLU A 308 -19.00 12.93 -8.61
N ILE A 309 -17.81 13.35 -9.09
CA ILE A 309 -16.92 14.31 -8.41
C ILE A 309 -17.60 15.61 -7.93
N GLY A 310 -18.64 16.08 -8.63
CA GLY A 310 -19.40 17.25 -8.24
C GLY A 310 -20.25 17.05 -6.98
N MET A 311 -20.80 15.85 -6.79
CA MET A 311 -21.54 15.44 -5.60
C MET A 311 -20.58 15.16 -4.44
N ASP A 312 -19.47 14.47 -4.69
CA ASP A 312 -18.45 14.19 -3.67
C ASP A 312 -17.83 15.48 -3.11
N ALA A 313 -17.49 16.42 -3.99
CA ALA A 313 -16.99 17.73 -3.59
C ALA A 313 -18.02 18.53 -2.78
N TRP A 314 -19.30 18.40 -3.11
CA TRP A 314 -20.40 19.05 -2.40
C TRP A 314 -20.54 18.51 -0.97
N ASP A 315 -20.52 17.19 -0.82
CA ASP A 315 -20.62 16.52 0.47
C ASP A 315 -19.39 16.78 1.34
N ALA A 316 -18.19 16.76 0.74
CA ALA A 316 -16.94 17.12 1.42
C ALA A 316 -16.94 18.58 1.91
N ALA A 317 -17.51 19.51 1.13
CA ALA A 317 -17.67 20.90 1.54
C ALA A 317 -18.61 21.03 2.76
N LYS A 318 -19.77 20.37 2.74
CA LYS A 318 -20.70 20.35 3.89
C LYS A 318 -20.07 19.72 5.13
N ALA A 319 -19.38 18.59 4.98
CA ALA A 319 -18.67 17.92 6.08
C ALA A 319 -17.57 18.81 6.69
N SER A 320 -16.98 19.69 5.88
CA SER A 320 -15.96 20.65 6.32
C SER A 320 -16.55 21.94 6.93
N GLY A 321 -17.87 22.03 7.07
CA GLY A 321 -18.56 23.21 7.60
C GLY A 321 -18.60 24.41 6.64
N LEU A 322 -18.43 24.16 5.33
CA LEU A 322 -18.52 25.16 4.27
C LEU A 322 -19.95 25.17 3.69
N ASP A 323 -20.31 26.26 3.01
CA ASP A 323 -21.63 26.44 2.39
C ASP A 323 -21.54 26.33 0.85
N PRO A 324 -21.68 25.12 0.28
CA PRO A 324 -21.66 24.95 -1.17
C PRO A 324 -22.92 25.51 -1.86
N GLU A 325 -24.01 25.77 -1.13
CA GLU A 325 -25.23 26.39 -1.69
C GLU A 325 -24.99 27.87 -2.00
N GLU A 326 -24.28 28.57 -1.10
CA GLU A 326 -23.82 29.94 -1.33
C GLU A 326 -22.90 30.02 -2.57
N TRP A 327 -21.91 29.14 -2.67
CA TRP A 327 -20.98 29.12 -3.82
C TRP A 327 -21.69 28.88 -5.16
N ARG A 328 -22.69 27.99 -5.16
CA ARG A 328 -23.50 27.74 -6.36
C ARG A 328 -24.31 28.97 -6.74
N ALA A 329 -24.96 29.62 -5.78
CA ALA A 329 -25.71 30.85 -6.02
C ALA A 329 -24.83 31.99 -6.54
N GLU A 330 -23.61 32.13 -6.01
CA GLU A 330 -22.61 33.08 -6.49
C GLU A 330 -22.17 32.78 -7.93
N LEU A 331 -21.91 31.51 -8.25
CA LEU A 331 -21.54 31.07 -9.60
C LEU A 331 -22.67 31.36 -10.60
N ASP A 332 -23.90 31.00 -10.25
CA ASP A 332 -25.08 31.26 -11.09
C ASP A 332 -25.26 32.78 -11.33
N ALA A 333 -25.08 33.61 -10.30
CA ALA A 333 -25.12 35.06 -10.43
C ALA A 333 -24.00 35.62 -11.34
N GLN A 334 -22.80 35.04 -11.29
CA GLN A 334 -21.69 35.42 -12.17
C GLN A 334 -21.92 34.99 -13.63
N LEU A 335 -22.51 33.82 -13.85
CA LEU A 335 -22.86 33.35 -15.19
C LEU A 335 -23.93 34.24 -15.82
N VAL A 336 -25.00 34.58 -15.08
CA VAL A 336 -26.04 35.52 -15.53
C VAL A 336 -25.43 36.90 -15.86
N LYS A 337 -24.47 37.37 -15.07
CA LYS A 337 -23.76 38.63 -15.33
C LYS A 337 -22.86 38.59 -16.57
N ARG A 338 -22.31 37.42 -16.92
CA ARG A 338 -21.49 37.21 -18.13
C ARG A 338 -22.34 37.07 -19.39
N GLU A 339 -23.55 36.53 -19.28
CA GLU A 339 -24.48 36.34 -20.40
C GLU A 339 -25.32 37.60 -20.70
N ALA A 340 -25.38 38.56 -19.78
CA ALA A 340 -26.04 39.84 -20.01
C ALA A 340 -25.33 40.63 -21.14
N PRO A 341 -26.04 41.02 -22.23
CA PRO A 341 -25.42 41.73 -23.34
C PRO A 341 -24.89 43.09 -22.87
N THR A 342 -23.63 43.35 -23.18
CA THR A 342 -22.99 44.66 -22.97
C THR A 342 -23.78 45.73 -23.74
N GLU A 343 -24.66 46.47 -23.07
CA GLU A 343 -25.33 47.62 -23.68
C GLU A 343 -24.25 48.63 -24.13
N GLN A 344 -24.11 48.77 -25.45
CA GLN A 344 -23.32 49.81 -26.09
C GLN A 344 -23.76 51.19 -25.58
N THR A 345 -23.02 51.73 -24.63
CA THR A 345 -23.16 53.12 -24.21
C THR A 345 -22.25 53.98 -25.09
N GLY A 346 -22.85 54.50 -26.17
CA GLY A 346 -22.52 55.81 -26.74
C GLY A 346 -21.56 55.84 -27.93
N ASP A 347 -22.06 56.32 -29.09
CA ASP A 347 -21.61 57.64 -29.54
C ASP A 347 -22.70 58.35 -30.37
N LYS A 348 -23.23 59.44 -29.81
CA LYS A 348 -24.05 60.41 -30.56
C LYS A 348 -23.09 61.35 -31.26
N SER A 349 -22.83 61.12 -32.54
CA SER A 349 -22.23 62.15 -33.41
C SER A 349 -23.15 63.38 -33.48
N PRO A 350 -22.69 64.59 -33.12
CA PRO A 350 -23.39 65.81 -33.51
C PRO A 350 -23.08 66.11 -34.98
N ALA A 351 -24.14 66.27 -35.77
CA ALA A 351 -24.06 66.65 -37.17
C ALA A 351 -23.41 68.04 -37.35
N SER A 352 -22.41 68.10 -38.21
CA SER A 352 -21.84 69.32 -38.78
C SER A 352 -22.92 70.09 -39.56
N ALA A 353 -23.13 71.36 -39.20
CA ALA A 353 -23.89 72.33 -39.99
C ALA A 353 -23.09 72.75 -41.24
N ALA A 354 -23.83 73.04 -42.32
CA ALA A 354 -23.36 73.63 -43.56
C ALA A 354 -23.27 75.16 -43.47
#